data_AF-A0A6G1S8P4-F1
#
_entry.id   AF-A0A6G1S8P4-F1
#
_cell.length_a   1.000
_cell.length_b   1.000
_cell.length_c   1.000
_cell.angle_alpha   90.00
_cell.angle_beta   90.00
_cell.angle_gamma   90.00
#
_symmetry.space_group_name_H-M   'P 1'
#
loop_
_entity.id
_entity.type
_entity.pdbx_description
1 polymer ?
#
loop_
_entity_poly.entity_id
_entity_poly.type
_entity_poly.pdbx_seq_one_letter_code
_entity_poly.pdbx_strand_id
1 'polypeptide(L)'
;MKRFIDKYRKEAELSMTEYKTDRTLRQAILESIFSPSMKLTTEGKGPMTHLHPDSHKLHLPPGIHIADWRKYRIEDHPALMKFQERCHAAGLHDPWLRNYACQWYPNMCAKRSRMAIVTIGLGWGFCAGLALYVAEKVYDQFYPTVYQHTPEYTAKYGTEEVFH
;
A
#
# COMPACT_ATOMS: atom_id res chain seq x y z
N MET A 1 1.68 -17.35 35.68
CA MET A 1 0.63 -16.49 35.09
C MET A 1 0.83 -15.01 35.37
N LYS A 2 0.94 -14.55 36.64
CA LYS A 2 1.17 -13.13 36.98
C LYS A 2 2.40 -12.49 36.30
N ARG A 3 3.54 -13.19 36.31
CA ARG A 3 4.78 -12.71 35.63
C ARG A 3 4.64 -12.50 34.12
N PHE A 4 3.73 -13.21 33.46
CA PHE A 4 3.50 -13.09 32.03
C PHE A 4 2.67 -11.82 31.77
N ILE A 5 1.59 -11.64 32.52
CA ILE A 5 0.74 -10.43 32.47
C ILE A 5 1.56 -9.17 32.76
N ASP A 6 2.45 -9.22 33.75
CA ASP A 6 3.31 -8.07 34.11
C ASP A 6 4.34 -7.74 33.02
N LYS A 7 4.83 -8.75 32.28
CA LYS A 7 5.72 -8.56 31.13
C LYS A 7 5.00 -7.81 30.00
N TYR A 8 3.81 -8.27 29.61
CA TYR A 8 3.02 -7.61 28.56
C TYR A 8 2.54 -6.22 28.96
N ARG A 9 2.25 -6.00 30.26
CA ARG A 9 1.91 -4.67 30.76
C ARG A 9 3.09 -3.70 30.62
N LYS A 10 4.29 -4.12 31.01
CA LYS A 10 5.51 -3.30 30.84
C LYS A 10 5.83 -3.02 29.37
N GLU A 11 5.69 -4.01 28.49
CA GLU A 11 5.91 -3.84 27.04
C GLU A 11 4.89 -2.86 26.42
N ALA A 12 3.62 -2.92 26.85
CA ALA A 12 2.59 -1.97 26.42
C ALA A 12 2.87 -0.55 26.93
N GLU A 13 3.29 -0.39 28.19
CA GLU A 13 3.66 0.90 28.77
C GLU A 13 4.89 1.52 28.07
N LEU A 14 5.90 0.72 27.73
CA LEU A 14 7.07 1.15 26.95
C LEU A 14 6.69 1.63 25.54
N SER A 15 5.83 0.89 24.84
CA SER A 15 5.35 1.28 23.50
C SER A 15 4.53 2.58 23.50
N MET A 16 3.79 2.83 24.58
CA MET A 16 2.98 4.03 24.77
C MET A 16 3.82 5.25 25.11
N THR A 17 4.96 5.07 25.79
CA THR A 17 5.90 6.17 26.09
C THR A 17 6.71 6.60 24.88
N GLU A 18 7.07 5.68 23.98
CA GLU A 18 7.82 5.96 22.76
C GLU A 18 6.97 6.71 21.71
N TYR A 19 5.65 6.50 21.73
CA TYR A 19 4.68 7.22 20.88
C TYR A 19 4.44 8.69 21.28
N LYS A 20 4.95 9.13 22.43
CA LYS A 20 4.60 10.44 23.01
C LYS A 20 5.42 11.60 22.44
N THR A 21 6.54 11.33 21.77
CA THR A 21 7.53 12.34 21.38
C THR A 21 7.56 12.73 19.91
N ASP A 22 6.89 12.00 19.01
CA ASP A 22 6.95 12.32 17.58
C ASP A 22 5.68 13.02 17.08
N ARG A 23 5.60 14.33 17.37
CA ARG A 23 4.50 15.20 16.93
C ARG A 23 4.30 15.13 15.41
N THR A 24 5.38 14.98 14.65
CA THR A 24 5.42 14.94 13.19
C THR A 24 4.80 13.65 12.65
N LEU A 25 5.08 12.49 13.26
CA LEU A 25 4.54 11.21 12.81
C LEU A 25 3.06 11.07 13.18
N ARG A 26 2.67 11.57 14.35
CA ARG A 26 1.24 11.69 14.71
C ARG A 26 0.51 12.68 13.80
N GLN A 27 1.09 13.83 13.48
CA GLN A 27 0.50 14.76 12.52
C GLN A 27 0.44 14.19 11.12
N ALA A 28 1.46 13.49 10.63
CA ALA A 28 1.46 12.85 9.31
C ALA A 28 0.44 11.71 9.20
N ILE A 29 0.27 10.91 10.27
CA ILE A 29 -0.79 9.90 10.34
C ILE A 29 -2.16 10.58 10.37
N LEU A 30 -2.35 11.63 11.16
CA LEU A 30 -3.62 12.35 11.19
C LEU A 30 -3.89 13.06 9.86
N GLU A 31 -2.89 13.66 9.22
CA GLU A 31 -3.02 14.30 7.90
C GLU A 31 -3.25 13.28 6.79
N SER A 32 -2.69 12.07 6.86
CA SER A 32 -3.02 11.02 5.88
C SER A 32 -4.41 10.42 6.10
N ILE A 33 -4.91 10.39 7.34
CA ILE A 33 -6.27 9.96 7.67
C ILE A 33 -7.30 11.05 7.32
N PHE A 34 -6.95 12.33 7.51
CA PHE A 34 -7.87 13.47 7.41
C PHE A 34 -7.64 14.36 6.17
N SER A 35 -6.63 14.12 5.33
CA SER A 35 -6.48 14.83 4.04
C SER A 35 -7.52 14.30 3.03
N PRO A 36 -8.47 15.14 2.59
CA PRO A 36 -9.48 14.75 1.63
C PRO A 36 -8.92 14.90 0.22
N SER A 37 -7.92 14.08 -0.15
CA SER A 37 -7.38 14.05 -1.52
C SER A 37 -7.98 12.93 -2.37
N MET A 38 -8.94 12.16 -1.87
CA MET A 38 -9.78 11.33 -2.74
C MET A 38 -10.98 12.17 -3.18
N LYS A 39 -10.81 12.93 -4.26
CA LYS A 39 -11.97 13.40 -5.03
C LYS A 39 -12.66 12.15 -5.56
N LEU A 40 -13.73 11.71 -4.87
CA LEU A 40 -14.69 10.73 -5.36
C LEU A 40 -15.35 11.33 -6.60
N THR A 41 -14.67 11.22 -7.74
CA THR A 41 -15.22 11.58 -9.04
C THR A 41 -16.25 10.53 -9.38
N THR A 42 -17.52 10.83 -9.12
CA THR A 42 -18.67 10.64 -10.04
C THR A 42 -19.98 10.57 -9.26
N GLU A 43 -20.93 11.38 -9.69
CA GLU A 43 -22.34 11.15 -9.45
C GLU A 43 -22.75 9.85 -10.18
N GLY A 44 -23.15 8.84 -9.41
CA GLY A 44 -24.18 7.89 -9.86
C GLY A 44 -23.81 6.56 -10.50
N LYS A 45 -22.54 6.10 -10.59
CA LYS A 45 -22.22 4.78 -11.17
C LYS A 45 -21.11 3.97 -10.49
N GLY A 46 -21.06 4.00 -9.16
CA GLY A 46 -20.20 3.11 -8.36
C GLY A 46 -21.00 2.19 -7.41
N PRO A 47 -20.41 1.10 -6.88
CA PRO A 47 -21.03 0.22 -5.88
C PRO A 47 -21.26 0.87 -4.49
N MET A 48 -21.13 2.20 -4.42
CA MET A 48 -21.37 3.07 -3.27
C MET A 48 -22.60 3.97 -3.48
N THR A 49 -23.55 3.55 -4.31
CA THR A 49 -24.74 4.35 -4.67
C THR A 49 -25.94 4.16 -3.73
N HIS A 50 -25.91 3.20 -2.81
CA HIS A 50 -26.97 3.02 -1.83
C HIS A 50 -26.57 3.65 -0.50
N LEU A 51 -27.14 4.81 -0.22
CA LEU A 51 -27.01 5.56 1.03
C LEU A 51 -27.71 4.83 2.17
N HIS A 52 -27.13 4.90 3.38
CA HIS A 52 -27.80 4.45 4.59
C HIS A 52 -29.16 5.17 4.75
N PRO A 53 -30.29 4.45 4.99
CA PRO A 53 -31.62 5.06 5.03
C PRO A 53 -31.76 6.15 6.12
N ASP A 54 -30.98 6.05 7.20
CA ASP A 54 -30.91 7.06 8.27
C ASP A 54 -29.68 7.98 8.19
N SER A 55 -29.06 8.16 7.03
CA SER A 55 -27.85 9.00 6.90
C SER A 55 -28.03 10.43 7.43
N HIS A 56 -29.26 10.94 7.43
CA HIS A 56 -29.66 12.25 7.95
C HIS A 56 -29.63 12.36 9.49
N LYS A 57 -29.63 11.24 10.23
CA LYS A 57 -29.56 11.21 11.70
C LYS A 57 -28.13 11.16 12.23
N LEU A 58 -27.16 10.91 11.35
CA LEU A 58 -25.75 10.84 11.68
C LEU A 58 -25.13 12.22 11.45
N HIS A 59 -24.51 12.79 12.48
CA HIS A 59 -23.74 14.04 12.37
C HIS A 59 -22.42 13.81 11.62
N LEU A 60 -22.52 13.48 10.34
CA LEU A 60 -21.37 13.31 9.45
C LEU A 60 -20.93 14.68 8.91
N PRO A 61 -19.62 14.91 8.69
CA PRO A 61 -19.14 16.04 7.92
C PRO A 61 -19.83 16.12 6.54
N PRO A 62 -20.01 17.33 5.98
CA PRO A 62 -20.64 17.50 4.68
C PRO A 62 -19.89 16.72 3.59
N GLY A 63 -20.64 16.00 2.75
CA GLY A 63 -20.08 15.19 1.65
C GLY A 63 -19.64 13.77 2.03
N ILE A 64 -19.77 13.37 3.30
CA ILE A 64 -19.50 11.97 3.71
C ILE A 64 -20.80 11.18 3.77
N HIS A 65 -20.82 10.03 3.09
CA HIS A 65 -21.96 9.15 3.01
C HIS A 65 -21.59 7.75 3.49
N ILE A 66 -22.38 7.21 4.42
CA ILE A 66 -22.25 5.82 4.86
C ILE A 66 -23.00 4.93 3.87
N ALA A 67 -22.35 3.88 3.40
CA ALA A 67 -22.97 2.87 2.54
C ALA A 67 -24.08 2.10 3.28
N ASP A 68 -25.13 1.71 2.57
CA ASP A 68 -26.19 0.85 3.10
C ASP A 68 -25.59 -0.47 3.63
N TRP A 69 -25.87 -0.78 4.89
CA TRP A 69 -25.36 -1.95 5.58
C TRP A 69 -25.99 -3.25 5.06
N ARG A 70 -27.17 -3.18 4.44
CA ARG A 70 -27.94 -4.34 3.94
C ARG A 70 -27.26 -5.08 2.80
N LYS A 71 -26.31 -4.42 2.13
CA LYS A 71 -25.49 -5.02 1.06
C LYS A 71 -24.42 -5.98 1.60
N TYR A 72 -24.08 -5.90 2.89
CA TYR A 72 -23.14 -6.84 3.51
C TYR A 72 -23.93 -8.06 4.01
N ARG A 73 -24.01 -9.06 3.14
CA ARG A 73 -24.69 -10.34 3.38
C ARG A 73 -23.66 -11.42 3.69
N ILE A 74 -24.00 -12.34 4.59
CA ILE A 74 -23.09 -13.42 4.99
C ILE A 74 -23.04 -14.48 3.90
N GLU A 75 -24.16 -14.66 3.20
CA GLU A 75 -24.39 -15.62 2.14
C GLU A 75 -23.43 -15.44 0.95
N ASP A 76 -22.98 -14.21 0.72
CA ASP A 76 -22.05 -13.86 -0.36
C ASP A 76 -20.60 -14.30 -0.07
N HIS A 77 -20.31 -14.75 1.15
CA HIS A 77 -18.97 -15.09 1.61
C HIS A 77 -18.87 -16.55 2.09
N PRO A 78 -18.35 -17.47 1.26
CA PRO A 78 -18.32 -18.90 1.60
C PRO A 78 -17.49 -19.22 2.84
N ALA A 79 -16.50 -18.37 3.18
CA ALA A 79 -15.70 -18.53 4.39
C ALA A 79 -16.51 -18.20 5.67
N LEU A 80 -17.38 -17.19 5.61
CA LEU A 80 -18.24 -16.81 6.73
C LEU A 80 -19.38 -17.81 6.92
N MET A 81 -19.98 -18.30 5.83
CA MET A 81 -20.95 -19.40 5.87
C MET A 81 -20.39 -20.64 6.59
N LYS A 82 -19.19 -21.10 6.20
CA LYS A 82 -18.52 -22.22 6.87
C LYS A 82 -18.19 -21.96 8.34
N PHE A 83 -17.94 -20.71 8.71
CA PHE A 83 -17.74 -20.34 10.11
C PHE A 83 -19.06 -20.41 10.88
N GLN A 84 -20.15 -19.87 10.31
CA GLN A 84 -21.48 -19.94 10.89
C GLN A 84 -21.93 -21.39 11.10
N GLU A 85 -21.74 -22.26 10.10
CA GLU A 85 -22.04 -23.70 10.22
C GLU A 85 -21.29 -24.35 11.37
N ARG A 86 -20.00 -24.02 11.56
CA ARG A 86 -19.19 -24.53 12.68
C ARG A 86 -19.66 -23.99 14.03
N CYS A 87 -20.05 -22.72 14.10
CA CYS A 87 -20.64 -22.15 15.31
C CYS A 87 -21.96 -22.84 15.66
N HIS A 88 -22.84 -23.02 14.68
CA HIS A 88 -24.12 -23.69 14.88
C HIS A 88 -23.95 -25.15 15.29
N ALA A 89 -22.96 -25.86 14.71
CA ALA A 89 -22.61 -27.21 15.13
C ALA A 89 -22.14 -27.28 16.60
N ALA A 90 -21.56 -26.20 17.12
CA ALA A 90 -21.19 -26.06 18.53
C ALA A 90 -22.31 -25.49 19.42
N GLY A 91 -23.50 -25.21 18.85
CA GLY A 91 -24.61 -24.57 19.57
C GLY A 91 -24.41 -23.07 19.84
N LEU A 92 -23.47 -22.43 19.13
CA LEU A 92 -23.16 -21.00 19.25
C LEU A 92 -23.69 -20.23 18.04
N HIS A 93 -24.09 -18.98 18.26
CA HIS A 93 -24.46 -18.03 17.20
C HIS A 93 -23.65 -16.74 17.38
N ASP A 94 -22.91 -16.33 16.34
CA ASP A 94 -22.12 -15.08 16.35
C ASP A 94 -22.92 -13.93 15.71
N PRO A 95 -23.38 -12.93 16.50
CA PRO A 95 -24.12 -11.79 15.95
C PRO A 95 -23.24 -10.81 15.15
N TRP A 96 -21.91 -10.91 15.25
CA TRP A 96 -20.98 -9.98 14.60
C TRP A 96 -20.55 -10.43 13.20
N LEU A 97 -21.00 -11.59 12.75
CA LEU A 97 -20.58 -12.17 11.47
C LEU A 97 -20.88 -11.27 10.25
N ARG A 98 -21.92 -10.43 10.35
CA ARG A 98 -22.26 -9.44 9.33
C ARG A 98 -21.29 -8.25 9.28
N ASN A 99 -20.76 -7.82 10.43
CA ASN A 99 -19.74 -6.76 10.48
C ASN A 99 -18.47 -7.20 9.72
N TYR A 100 -18.15 -8.48 9.90
CA TYR A 100 -17.08 -9.18 9.24
C TYR A 100 -17.26 -9.22 7.72
N ALA A 101 -18.47 -9.46 7.19
CA ALA A 101 -18.75 -9.47 5.74
C ALA A 101 -18.25 -8.21 4.99
N CYS A 102 -18.29 -7.02 5.62
CA CYS A 102 -17.76 -5.79 5.01
C CYS A 102 -16.27 -5.88 4.65
N GLN A 103 -15.47 -6.63 5.40
CA GLN A 103 -14.03 -6.76 5.18
C GLN A 103 -13.68 -7.59 3.93
N TRP A 104 -14.53 -8.57 3.59
CA TRP A 104 -14.32 -9.47 2.46
C TRP A 104 -15.00 -9.01 1.17
N TYR A 105 -15.59 -7.81 1.15
CA TYR A 105 -16.23 -7.28 -0.05
C TYR A 105 -15.21 -7.18 -1.21
N PRO A 106 -15.57 -7.55 -2.45
CA PRO A 106 -14.63 -7.76 -3.57
C PRO A 106 -13.74 -6.56 -3.91
N ASN A 107 -14.14 -5.35 -3.52
CA ASN A 107 -13.40 -4.12 -3.79
C ASN A 107 -12.43 -3.70 -2.67
N MET A 108 -12.47 -4.34 -1.50
CA MET A 108 -11.63 -3.97 -0.35
C MET A 108 -10.34 -4.80 -0.30
N CYS A 109 -10.42 -6.07 -0.67
CA CYS A 109 -9.28 -6.97 -0.77
C CYS A 109 -9.11 -7.45 -2.21
N ALA A 110 -8.65 -6.57 -3.10
CA ALA A 110 -8.02 -7.05 -4.32
C ALA A 110 -6.86 -7.96 -3.88
N LYS A 111 -7.02 -9.28 -4.06
CA LYS A 111 -5.97 -10.27 -3.78
C LYS A 111 -4.86 -10.05 -4.79
N ARG A 112 -4.03 -9.03 -4.58
CA ARG A 112 -2.81 -8.86 -5.36
C ARG A 112 -1.96 -10.08 -5.07
N SER A 113 -1.72 -10.85 -6.13
CA SER A 113 -0.75 -11.94 -6.08
C SER A 113 0.55 -11.41 -5.48
N ARG A 114 1.22 -12.21 -4.64
CA ARG A 114 2.54 -11.84 -4.10
C ARG A 114 3.51 -11.49 -5.24
N MET A 115 3.37 -12.16 -6.38
CA MET A 115 4.11 -11.85 -7.61
C MET A 115 3.76 -10.48 -8.19
N ALA A 116 2.48 -10.09 -8.14
CA ALA A 116 2.08 -8.76 -8.57
C ALA A 116 2.78 -7.70 -7.72
N ILE A 117 2.91 -7.90 -6.40
CA ILE A 117 3.61 -6.96 -5.52
C ILE A 117 5.09 -6.83 -5.90
N VAL A 118 5.78 -7.95 -6.12
CA VAL A 118 7.21 -7.98 -6.48
C VAL A 118 7.46 -7.37 -7.86
N THR A 119 6.48 -7.46 -8.78
CA THR A 119 6.62 -6.97 -10.15
C THR A 119 5.99 -5.60 -10.38
N ILE A 120 5.46 -4.94 -9.35
CA ILE A 120 4.99 -3.55 -9.46
C ILE A 120 6.16 -2.68 -9.93
N GLY A 121 5.99 -2.04 -11.07
CA GLY A 121 6.99 -1.14 -11.64
C GLY A 121 8.06 -1.81 -12.50
N LEU A 122 8.08 -3.15 -12.61
CA LEU A 122 9.08 -3.86 -13.42
C LEU A 122 9.04 -3.41 -14.89
N GLY A 123 7.85 -3.19 -15.46
CA GLY A 123 7.71 -2.69 -16.84
C GLY A 123 8.34 -1.31 -17.04
N TRP A 124 8.06 -0.37 -16.14
CA TRP A 124 8.64 0.98 -16.20
C TRP A 124 10.15 0.97 -15.95
N GLY A 125 10.62 0.18 -14.99
CA GLY A 125 12.04 0.01 -14.71
C GLY A 125 12.79 -0.61 -15.88
N PHE A 126 12.19 -1.60 -16.55
CA PHE A 126 12.77 -2.22 -17.74
C PHE A 126 12.89 -1.22 -18.90
N CYS A 127 11.84 -0.45 -19.18
CA CYS A 127 11.89 0.59 -20.21
C CYS A 127 12.94 1.67 -19.91
N ALA A 128 13.03 2.12 -18.65
CA ALA A 128 14.04 3.09 -18.25
C ALA A 128 15.46 2.53 -18.38
N GLY A 129 15.69 1.28 -17.99
CA GLY A 129 16.98 0.60 -18.15
C GLY A 129 17.40 0.45 -19.62
N LEU A 130 16.47 0.07 -20.50
CA LEU A 130 16.72 0.01 -21.93
C LEU A 130 17.03 1.38 -22.53
N ALA A 131 16.27 2.42 -22.16
CA ALA A 131 16.52 3.77 -22.63
C ALA A 131 17.91 4.27 -22.22
N LEU A 132 18.33 3.98 -20.98
CA LEU A 132 19.66 4.32 -20.49
C LEU A 132 20.76 3.57 -21.26
N TYR A 133 20.59 2.27 -21.48
CA TYR A 133 21.55 1.46 -22.24
C TYR A 133 21.73 1.97 -23.67
N VAL A 134 20.62 2.32 -24.36
CA VAL A 134 20.69 2.89 -25.71
C VAL A 134 21.38 4.26 -25.68
N ALA A 135 21.05 5.11 -24.70
CA ALA A 135 21.69 6.41 -24.54
C ALA A 135 23.20 6.29 -24.32
N GLU A 136 23.64 5.33 -23.50
CA GLU A 136 25.06 5.02 -23.29
C GLU A 136 25.75 4.62 -24.60
N LYS A 137 25.15 3.71 -25.38
CA LYS A 137 25.74 3.29 -26.66
C LYS A 137 25.80 4.39 -27.70
N VAL A 138 24.78 5.24 -27.76
CA VAL A 138 24.80 6.42 -28.64
C VAL A 138 25.86 7.41 -28.17
N TYR A 139 25.98 7.65 -26.87
CA TYR A 139 26.98 8.55 -26.30
C TYR A 139 28.41 8.07 -26.60
N ASP A 140 28.71 6.79 -26.39
CA ASP A 140 30.01 6.20 -26.69
C ASP A 140 30.38 6.31 -28.18
N GLN A 141 29.40 6.25 -29.08
CA GLN A 141 29.62 6.39 -30.52
C GLN A 141 30.02 7.83 -30.91
N PHE A 142 29.44 8.84 -30.27
CA PHE A 142 29.77 10.24 -30.52
C PHE A 142 31.02 10.72 -29.75
N TYR A 143 31.24 10.15 -28.57
CA TYR A 143 32.33 10.49 -27.66
C TYR A 143 33.10 9.23 -27.26
N PRO A 144 33.87 8.63 -28.18
CA PRO A 144 34.64 7.44 -27.87
C PRO A 144 35.60 7.73 -26.71
N THR A 145 35.46 6.98 -25.63
CA THR A 145 36.30 7.10 -24.44
C THR A 145 37.68 6.53 -24.78
N VAL A 146 38.63 7.44 -25.01
CA VAL A 146 40.00 7.04 -25.28
C VAL A 146 40.71 6.85 -23.93
N TYR A 147 40.90 5.59 -23.52
CA TYR A 147 41.57 5.26 -22.26
C TYR A 147 43.08 5.51 -22.37
N GLN A 148 43.70 6.08 -21.33
CA GLN A 148 45.12 6.45 -21.31
C GLN A 148 46.11 5.32 -21.68
N HIS A 149 45.68 4.06 -21.53
CA HIS A 149 46.47 2.85 -21.83
C HIS A 149 46.12 2.19 -23.17
N THR A 150 45.28 2.81 -24.00
CA THR A 150 44.97 2.31 -25.34
C THR A 150 45.93 2.91 -26.37
N PRO A 151 46.36 2.14 -27.39
CA PRO A 151 47.26 2.62 -28.44
C PRO A 151 46.68 3.82 -29.22
N GLU A 152 45.35 3.95 -29.25
CA GLU A 152 44.63 5.09 -29.83
C GLU A 152 44.81 6.39 -29.04
N TYR A 153 44.96 6.32 -27.70
CA TYR A 153 45.25 7.48 -26.85
C TYR A 153 46.63 8.04 -27.13
N THR A 154 47.63 7.16 -27.13
CA THR A 154 49.03 7.52 -27.39
C THR A 154 49.20 8.09 -28.79
N ALA A 155 48.42 7.62 -29.77
CA ALA A 155 48.43 8.16 -31.13
C ALA A 155 47.78 9.55 -31.24
N LYS A 156 46.77 9.86 -30.41
CA LYS A 156 46.00 11.11 -30.48
C LYS A 156 46.54 12.24 -29.60
N TYR A 157 47.09 11.92 -28.43
CA TYR A 157 47.54 12.90 -27.43
C TYR A 157 49.05 12.86 -27.17
N GLY A 158 49.77 11.92 -27.78
CA GLY A 158 51.21 11.72 -27.55
C GLY A 158 51.49 11.06 -26.20
N THR A 159 52.67 10.44 -26.08
CA THR A 159 53.19 10.00 -24.79
C THR A 159 53.53 11.24 -23.97
N GLU A 160 52.71 11.60 -22.98
CA GLU A 160 53.21 12.49 -21.94
C GLU A 160 54.37 11.76 -21.26
N GLU A 161 55.58 12.31 -21.43
CA GLU A 161 56.76 11.86 -20.73
C GLU A 161 56.41 11.84 -19.23
N VAL A 162 56.42 10.65 -18.66
CA VAL A 162 56.28 10.44 -17.23
C VAL A 162 57.43 11.20 -16.59
N PHE A 163 57.16 12.40 -16.05
CA PHE A 163 58.10 13.17 -15.26
C PHE A 163 58.51 12.31 -14.07
N HIS A 164 59.75 11.83 -14.12
CA HIS A 164 60.44 11.09 -13.06
C HIS A 164 60.88 12.01 -11.93
#